data_AF-A0AAN5RZF8-F1
#
_entry.id   AF-A0AAN5RZF8-F1
#
_cell.length_a   1.000
_cell.length_b   1.000
_cell.length_c   1.000
_cell.angle_alpha   90.00
_cell.angle_beta   90.00
_cell.angle_gamma   90.00
#
_symmetry.space_group_name_H-M   'P 1'
#
loop_
_entity.id
_entity.type
_entity.pdbx_description
1 polymer ?
#
loop_
_entity_poly.entity_id
_entity_poly.type
_entity_poly.pdbx_seq_one_letter_code
_entity_poly.pdbx_strand_id
1 'polypeptide(L)'
;MLTEQEIAQLDWQKTGGLLPVIVQHAVSGDVLMLGYMNRDALDKTISEKRVTFYSRTKQRLWTKGESSGHFLNLEDLFKDCDNDTLLALVTPIGPTCHQGTNSCFAPAQTAQGFLYELESVIKSRKTADPDSSYTAQLYAAGTKRIAQKVGEEGVETALAATVRDKAELTSESADLLYHLLVLLQDADLDLAAVIEKLRSRHR
;
A
#
# COMPACT_ATOMS: atom_id res chain seq x y z
N MET A 1 14.43 9.40 4.68
CA MET A 1 14.04 10.34 5.76
C MET A 1 14.62 11.71 5.44
N LEU A 2 13.91 12.81 5.71
CA LEU A 2 14.46 14.16 5.58
C LEU A 2 15.67 14.38 6.50
N THR A 3 16.67 15.07 5.96
CA THR A 3 17.84 15.57 6.69
C THR A 3 17.51 16.85 7.47
N GLU A 4 18.33 17.20 8.46
CA GLU A 4 18.20 18.47 9.19
C GLU A 4 18.23 19.69 8.26
N GLN A 5 19.06 19.64 7.21
CA GLN A 5 19.16 20.70 6.20
C GLN A 5 17.85 20.85 5.41
N GLU A 6 17.21 19.74 5.04
CA GLU A 6 15.93 19.78 4.32
C GLU A 6 14.79 20.28 5.21
N ILE A 7 14.76 19.89 6.49
CA ILE A 7 13.76 20.38 7.46
C ILE A 7 13.88 21.90 7.64
N ALA A 8 15.11 22.43 7.66
CA ALA A 8 15.36 23.86 7.75
C ALA A 8 14.88 24.66 6.52
N GLN A 9 14.72 24.00 5.36
CA GLN A 9 14.28 24.62 4.11
C GLN A 9 12.75 24.66 3.93
N LEU A 10 11.99 24.00 4.80
CA LEU A 10 10.53 23.96 4.72
C LEU A 10 9.93 25.36 4.86
N ASP A 11 8.99 25.70 3.98
CA ASP A 11 8.39 27.03 3.93
C ASP A 11 7.20 27.17 4.90
N TRP A 12 7.56 27.24 6.18
CA TRP A 12 6.60 27.49 7.27
C TRP A 12 5.91 28.85 7.15
N GLN A 13 6.54 29.84 6.51
CA GLN A 13 5.95 31.18 6.41
C GLN A 13 4.81 31.19 5.38
N LYS A 14 5.06 30.64 4.18
CA LYS A 14 4.06 30.51 3.11
C LYS A 14 2.83 29.74 3.55
N THR A 15 3.02 28.71 4.39
CA THR A 15 1.95 27.86 4.90
C THR A 15 1.31 28.34 6.22
N GLY A 16 1.72 29.51 6.73
CA GLY A 16 1.18 30.06 7.98
C GLY A 16 1.47 29.20 9.21
N GLY A 17 2.61 28.51 9.22
CA GLY A 17 3.08 27.64 10.30
C GLY A 17 2.51 26.22 10.28
N LEU A 18 1.72 25.86 9.26
CA LEU A 18 1.05 24.57 9.15
C LEU A 18 1.25 23.95 7.77
N LEU A 19 2.25 23.07 7.65
CA LEU A 19 2.52 22.36 6.41
C LEU A 19 1.39 21.36 6.11
N PRO A 20 0.80 21.35 4.90
CA PRO A 20 0.03 20.22 4.41
C PRO A 20 0.91 18.98 4.33
N VAL A 21 0.37 17.85 4.77
CA VAL A 21 1.03 16.55 4.72
C VAL A 21 0.09 15.54 4.06
N ILE A 22 0.46 15.12 2.85
CA ILE A 22 -0.17 14.01 2.15
C ILE A 22 0.37 12.73 2.77
N VAL A 23 -0.54 11.87 3.24
CA VAL A 23 -0.19 10.54 3.74
C VAL A 23 -0.53 9.52 2.67
N GLN A 24 0.46 8.74 2.25
CA GLN A 24 0.33 7.72 1.22
C GLN A 24 0.78 6.36 1.75
N HIS A 25 0.07 5.30 1.38
CA HIS A 25 0.48 3.93 1.70
C HIS A 25 1.81 3.61 1.00
N ALA A 26 2.84 3.19 1.75
CA ALA A 26 4.18 2.99 1.22
C ALA A 26 4.26 1.91 0.13
N VAL A 27 3.46 0.85 0.26
CA VAL A 27 3.39 -0.26 -0.72
C VAL A 27 2.37 -0.01 -1.84
N SER A 28 1.09 0.20 -1.50
CA SER A 28 0.01 0.27 -2.49
C SER A 28 0.01 1.57 -3.32
N GLY A 29 0.61 2.65 -2.79
CA GLY A 29 0.61 3.96 -3.41
C GLY A 29 -0.71 4.73 -3.25
N ASP A 30 -1.70 4.21 -2.53
CA ASP A 30 -2.95 4.92 -2.32
C ASP A 30 -2.76 6.10 -1.37
N VAL A 31 -3.37 7.25 -1.70
CA VAL A 31 -3.45 8.39 -0.79
C VAL A 31 -4.47 8.07 0.31
N LEU A 32 -4.02 8.09 1.55
CA LEU A 32 -4.82 7.70 2.72
C LEU A 32 -5.56 8.89 3.32
N MET A 33 -4.87 10.02 3.48
CA MET A 33 -5.44 11.26 4.01
C MET A 33 -4.53 12.47 3.75
N LEU A 34 -5.10 13.66 3.95
CA LEU A 34 -4.36 14.92 4.10
C LEU A 34 -4.48 15.38 5.55
N GLY A 35 -3.38 15.79 6.15
CA GLY A 35 -3.37 16.47 7.44
C GLY A 35 -2.47 17.69 7.42
N TYR A 36 -2.30 18.32 8.59
CA TYR A 36 -1.44 19.48 8.75
C TYR A 36 -0.49 19.27 9.94
N MET A 37 0.77 19.63 9.78
CA MET A 37 1.77 19.59 10.85
C MET A 37 2.28 21.00 11.13
N ASN A 38 2.36 21.36 12.41
CA ASN A 38 3.29 22.42 12.85
C ASN A 38 4.68 21.81 13.08
N ARG A 39 5.66 22.62 13.50
CA ARG A 39 7.03 22.15 13.79
C ARG A 39 7.05 21.01 14.82
N ASP A 40 6.35 21.19 15.95
CA ASP A 40 6.31 20.16 17.00
C ASP A 40 5.68 18.83 16.53
N ALA A 41 4.67 18.90 15.67
CA ALA A 41 4.03 17.71 15.09
C ALA A 41 4.98 16.97 14.13
N LEU A 42 5.77 17.71 13.35
CA LEU A 42 6.81 17.14 12.49
C LEU A 42 7.90 16.47 13.34
N ASP A 43 8.42 17.15 14.37
CA ASP A 43 9.46 16.61 15.26
C ASP A 43 8.99 15.35 16.00
N LYS A 44 7.75 15.36 16.50
CA LYS A 44 7.13 14.17 17.12
C LYS A 44 6.96 13.04 16.11
N THR A 45 6.57 13.34 14.87
CA THR A 45 6.42 12.34 13.80
C THR A 45 7.75 11.66 13.48
N ILE A 46 8.83 12.43 13.34
CA ILE A 46 10.16 11.92 13.02
C ILE A 46 10.73 11.08 14.16
N SER A 47 10.58 11.55 15.40
CA SER A 47 11.12 10.89 16.60
C SER A 47 10.37 9.60 16.96
N GLU A 48 9.04 9.61 16.90
CA GLU A 48 8.22 8.46 17.29
C GLU A 48 7.91 7.50 16.14
N LYS A 49 8.26 7.87 14.90
CA LYS A 49 7.90 7.13 13.69
C LYS A 49 6.40 6.87 13.57
N ARG A 50 5.59 7.78 14.10
CA ARG A 50 4.13 7.74 14.06
C ARG A 50 3.59 9.09 13.61
N VAL A 51 2.77 9.08 12.56
CA VAL A 51 2.23 10.33 12.02
C VAL A 51 1.43 11.09 13.08
N THR A 52 1.93 12.28 13.40
CA THR A 52 1.34 13.22 14.34
C THR A 52 0.99 14.49 13.60
N PHE A 53 -0.25 14.94 13.75
CA PHE A 53 -0.73 16.20 13.18
C PHE A 53 -0.91 17.25 14.27
N TYR A 54 -1.08 18.50 13.84
CA TYR A 54 -1.58 19.57 14.69
C TYR A 54 -3.07 19.81 14.42
N SER A 55 -3.91 19.60 15.43
CA SER A 55 -5.33 19.88 15.32
C SER A 55 -5.60 21.37 15.48
N ARG A 56 -5.94 22.07 14.40
CA ARG A 56 -6.33 23.50 14.45
C ARG A 56 -7.50 23.76 15.39
N THR A 57 -8.49 22.86 15.40
CA THR A 57 -9.69 23.00 16.22
C THR A 57 -9.43 22.76 17.71
N LYS A 58 -8.58 21.77 18.04
CA LYS A 58 -8.27 21.42 19.44
C LYS A 58 -7.00 22.11 19.98
N GLN A 59 -6.29 22.85 19.13
CA GLN A 59 -5.03 23.53 19.42
C GLN A 59 -4.01 22.65 20.15
N ARG A 60 -3.85 21.41 19.69
CA ARG A 60 -2.92 20.44 20.27
C ARG A 60 -2.35 19.49 19.22
N LEU A 61 -1.24 18.85 19.56
CA LEU A 61 -0.75 17.67 18.86
C LEU A 61 -1.76 16.53 18.95
N TRP A 62 -1.88 15.78 17.87
CA TRP A 62 -2.76 14.63 17.74
C TRP A 62 -2.03 13.54 16.94
N THR A 63 -1.66 12.45 17.60
CA THR A 63 -1.06 11.31 16.92
C THR A 63 -2.17 10.47 16.31
N LYS A 64 -2.14 10.25 14.99
CA LYS A 64 -3.18 9.45 14.33
C LYS A 64 -3.20 8.04 14.93
N GLY A 65 -4.36 7.63 15.41
CA GLY A 65 -4.54 6.33 16.08
C GLY A 65 -4.50 6.40 17.61
N GLU A 66 -4.21 7.54 18.24
CA GLU A 66 -4.11 7.64 19.71
C GLU A 66 -5.38 7.21 20.46
N SER A 67 -6.56 7.28 19.83
CA SER A 67 -7.83 6.82 20.39
C SER A 67 -8.35 5.52 19.78
N SER A 68 -8.04 5.24 18.51
CA SER A 68 -8.60 4.09 17.78
C SER A 68 -7.66 2.88 17.70
N GLY A 69 -6.38 3.04 18.06
CA GLY A 69 -5.33 2.07 17.79
C GLY A 69 -4.89 2.01 16.32
N HIS A 70 -5.52 2.76 15.42
CA HIS A 70 -5.20 2.76 13.99
C HIS A 70 -4.11 3.79 13.65
N PHE A 71 -2.88 3.42 13.99
CA PHE A 71 -1.69 4.23 13.78
C PHE A 71 -1.22 4.21 12.33
N LEU A 72 -0.45 5.22 11.96
CA LEU A 72 0.27 5.30 10.70
C LEU A 72 1.76 5.31 11.02
N ASN A 73 2.44 4.20 10.76
CA ASN A 73 3.87 4.08 11.00
C ASN A 73 4.62 4.75 9.85
N LEU A 74 5.47 5.72 10.17
CA LEU A 74 6.23 6.47 9.18
C LEU A 74 7.38 5.61 8.64
N GLU A 75 7.38 5.37 7.34
CA GLU A 75 8.48 4.72 6.62
C GLU A 75 9.46 5.76 6.08
N ASP A 76 8.91 6.77 5.39
CA ASP A 76 9.70 7.86 4.83
C ASP A 76 8.91 9.16 4.72
N LEU A 77 9.62 10.27 4.56
CA LEU A 77 9.07 11.61 4.46
C LEU A 77 9.84 12.40 3.41
N PHE A 78 9.09 13.00 2.49
CA PHE A 78 9.62 13.81 1.39
C PHE A 78 9.00 15.20 1.42
N LYS A 79 9.73 16.18 0.91
CA LYS A 79 9.23 17.51 0.58
C LYS A 79 9.01 17.61 -0.93
N ASP A 80 8.08 18.46 -1.34
CA ASP A 80 7.94 18.82 -2.74
C ASP A 80 9.01 19.81 -3.22
N CYS A 81 8.88 20.31 -4.45
CA CYS A 81 9.93 21.09 -5.11
C CYS A 81 10.07 22.53 -4.59
N ASP A 82 9.02 23.09 -3.99
CA ASP A 82 9.02 24.42 -3.37
C ASP A 82 8.90 24.40 -1.84
N ASN A 83 9.04 23.21 -1.24
CA ASN A 83 9.19 22.95 0.20
C ASN A 83 7.98 23.34 1.05
N ASP A 84 6.78 23.41 0.47
CA ASP A 84 5.57 23.82 1.17
C ASP A 84 4.62 22.66 1.47
N THR A 85 4.88 21.48 0.91
CA THR A 85 4.09 20.27 1.15
C THR A 85 4.98 19.08 1.48
N LEU A 86 4.51 18.25 2.41
CA LEU A 86 5.16 16.98 2.74
C LEU A 86 4.38 15.79 2.19
N LEU A 87 5.10 14.76 1.74
CA LEU A 87 4.59 13.43 1.45
C LEU A 87 5.15 12.45 2.48
N ALA A 88 4.27 11.90 3.33
CA ALA A 88 4.59 10.85 4.28
C ALA A 88 4.22 9.48 3.68
N LEU A 89 5.22 8.64 3.44
CA LEU A 89 5.01 7.23 3.14
C LEU A 89 4.85 6.46 4.43
N VAL A 90 3.76 5.70 4.55
CA VAL A 90 3.40 5.03 5.80
C VAL A 90 2.93 3.59 5.61
N THR A 91 3.09 2.81 6.67
CA THR A 91 2.42 1.52 6.85
C THR A 91 1.30 1.68 7.88
N PRO A 92 0.01 1.58 7.48
CA PRO A 92 -1.10 1.71 8.41
C PRO A 92 -1.28 0.47 9.30
N ILE A 93 -1.71 0.69 10.53
CA ILE A 93 -2.21 -0.36 11.43
C ILE A 93 -3.75 -0.29 11.40
N GLY A 94 -4.41 -1.25 10.74
CA GLY A 94 -5.86 -1.22 10.57
C GLY A 94 -6.35 -0.10 9.63
N PRO A 95 -7.67 0.13 9.54
CA PRO A 95 -8.23 1.11 8.62
C PRO A 95 -7.86 2.55 9.02
N THR A 96 -7.45 3.36 8.05
CA THR A 96 -7.10 4.77 8.32
C THR A 96 -8.34 5.59 8.66
N CYS A 97 -9.45 5.38 7.93
CA CYS A 97 -10.66 6.17 8.05
C CYS A 97 -11.54 5.70 9.21
N HIS A 98 -12.22 6.64 9.85
CA HIS A 98 -13.17 6.37 10.94
C HIS A 98 -14.44 5.62 10.48
N GLN A 99 -14.68 5.55 9.17
CA GLN A 99 -15.77 4.77 8.57
C GLN A 99 -15.38 3.30 8.32
N GLY A 100 -14.16 2.89 8.70
CA GLY A 100 -13.65 1.54 8.48
C GLY A 100 -13.00 1.31 7.12
N THR A 101 -12.93 2.33 6.26
CA THR A 101 -12.23 2.26 4.96
C THR A 101 -10.72 2.54 5.10
N ASN A 102 -9.94 2.07 4.12
CA ASN A 102 -8.48 2.26 4.10
C ASN A 102 -8.07 3.71 3.90
N SER A 103 -8.86 4.51 3.19
CA SER A 103 -8.60 5.92 2.87
C SER A 103 -9.82 6.79 3.19
N CYS A 104 -9.56 8.05 3.55
CA CYS A 104 -10.57 9.10 3.63
C CYS A 104 -11.19 9.45 2.27
N PHE A 105 -10.54 9.06 1.17
CA PHE A 105 -10.97 9.33 -0.20
C PHE A 105 -11.62 8.11 -0.87
N ALA A 106 -12.02 7.09 -0.11
CA ALA A 106 -12.73 5.94 -0.65
C ALA A 106 -13.97 6.39 -1.47
N PRO A 107 -14.26 5.77 -2.64
CA PRO A 107 -13.64 4.57 -3.18
C PRO A 107 -12.44 4.81 -4.12
N ALA A 108 -11.83 5.99 -4.12
CA ALA A 108 -10.67 6.26 -4.98
C ALA A 108 -9.52 5.29 -4.68
N GLN A 109 -9.05 4.58 -5.70
CA GLN A 109 -8.01 3.57 -5.61
C GLN A 109 -7.19 3.54 -6.90
N THR A 110 -5.88 3.35 -6.78
CA THR A 110 -5.00 3.16 -7.93
C THR A 110 -5.06 1.71 -8.43
N ALA A 111 -4.61 1.45 -9.66
CA ALA A 111 -4.52 0.06 -10.16
C ALA A 111 -3.60 -0.80 -9.29
N GLN A 112 -2.50 -0.22 -8.78
CA GLN A 112 -1.58 -0.85 -7.83
C GLN A 112 -2.25 -1.07 -6.48
N GLY A 113 -3.06 -0.10 -6.03
CA GLY A 113 -3.93 -0.20 -4.86
C GLY A 113 -4.83 -1.43 -4.89
N PHE A 114 -5.49 -1.66 -6.03
CA PHE A 114 -6.33 -2.83 -6.22
C PHE A 114 -5.55 -4.15 -6.14
N LEU A 115 -4.38 -4.24 -6.77
CA LEU A 115 -3.53 -5.44 -6.69
C LEU A 115 -3.08 -5.75 -5.25
N TYR A 116 -2.73 -4.71 -4.49
CA TYR A 116 -2.37 -4.85 -3.08
C TYR A 116 -3.55 -5.32 -2.22
N GLU A 117 -4.75 -4.79 -2.46
CA GLU A 117 -5.96 -5.24 -1.78
C GLU A 117 -6.31 -6.69 -2.14
N LEU A 118 -6.22 -7.05 -3.42
CA LEU A 118 -6.43 -8.43 -3.89
C LEU A 118 -5.46 -9.40 -3.20
N GLU A 119 -4.17 -9.07 -3.12
CA GLU A 119 -3.18 -9.87 -2.40
C GLU A 119 -3.51 -9.99 -0.90
N SER A 120 -3.98 -8.90 -0.27
CA SER A 120 -4.42 -8.92 1.13
C SER A 120 -5.63 -9.85 1.36
N VAL A 121 -6.58 -9.87 0.42
CA VAL A 121 -7.71 -10.80 0.43
C VAL A 121 -7.25 -12.25 0.21
N ILE A 122 -6.31 -12.48 -0.71
CA ILE A 122 -5.73 -13.81 -0.95
C ILE A 122 -5.03 -14.32 0.32
N LYS A 123 -4.24 -13.47 0.98
CA LYS A 123 -3.54 -13.80 2.22
C LYS A 123 -4.50 -14.13 3.36
N SER A 124 -5.57 -13.34 3.54
CA SER A 124 -6.54 -13.58 4.61
C SER A 124 -7.30 -14.90 4.48
N ARG A 125 -7.37 -15.45 3.25
CA ARG A 125 -8.01 -16.74 2.95
C ARG A 125 -7.10 -17.96 3.13
N LYS A 126 -5.81 -17.78 3.44
CA LYS A 126 -4.84 -18.90 3.59
C LYS A 126 -5.28 -19.94 4.62
N THR A 127 -5.98 -19.51 5.68
CA THR A 127 -6.47 -20.39 6.76
C THR A 127 -8.00 -20.42 6.84
N ALA A 128 -8.70 -19.95 5.81
CA ALA A 128 -10.15 -19.96 5.79
C ALA A 128 -10.69 -21.38 5.51
N ASP A 129 -11.97 -21.60 5.83
CA ASP A 129 -12.66 -22.84 5.48
C ASP A 129 -12.56 -23.05 3.95
N PRO A 130 -12.13 -24.23 3.45
CA PRO A 130 -12.07 -24.51 2.02
C PRO A 130 -13.40 -24.24 1.29
N ASP A 131 -14.55 -24.41 1.93
CA ASP A 131 -15.85 -24.18 1.30
C ASP A 131 -16.22 -22.69 1.19
N SER A 132 -15.46 -21.80 1.83
CA SER A 132 -15.75 -20.35 1.86
C SER A 132 -15.38 -19.60 0.59
N SER A 133 -14.41 -20.07 -0.19
CA SER A 133 -13.93 -19.38 -1.39
C SER A 133 -13.04 -20.24 -2.27
N TYR A 134 -12.95 -19.91 -3.56
CA TYR A 134 -12.01 -20.54 -4.50
C TYR A 134 -10.55 -20.48 -4.01
N THR A 135 -10.13 -19.35 -3.42
CA THR A 135 -8.77 -19.21 -2.88
C THR A 135 -8.50 -20.18 -1.73
N ALA A 136 -9.47 -20.37 -0.83
CA ALA A 136 -9.34 -21.31 0.27
C ALA A 136 -9.25 -22.76 -0.23
N GLN A 137 -10.02 -23.12 -1.28
CA GLN A 137 -9.92 -24.43 -1.93
C GLN A 137 -8.53 -24.66 -2.54
N LEU A 138 -7.95 -23.65 -3.19
CA LEU A 138 -6.60 -23.73 -3.74
C LEU A 138 -5.55 -24.00 -2.65
N TYR A 139 -5.59 -23.28 -1.54
CA TYR A 139 -4.69 -23.53 -0.40
C TYR A 139 -4.89 -24.93 0.18
N ALA A 140 -6.14 -25.38 0.36
CA ALA A 140 -6.45 -26.71 0.88
C ALA A 140 -5.96 -27.83 -0.06
N ALA A 141 -5.96 -27.59 -1.38
CA ALA A 141 -5.43 -28.52 -2.37
C ALA A 141 -3.88 -28.57 -2.42
N GLY A 142 -3.22 -27.62 -1.76
CA GLY A 142 -1.77 -27.57 -1.55
C GLY A 142 -0.96 -27.08 -2.74
N THR A 143 0.32 -26.80 -2.47
CA THR A 143 1.29 -26.15 -3.39
C THR A 143 1.33 -26.76 -4.78
N LYS A 144 1.22 -28.10 -4.90
CA LYS A 144 1.23 -28.78 -6.21
C LYS A 144 0.07 -28.32 -7.10
N ARG A 145 -1.13 -28.20 -6.56
CA ARG A 145 -2.32 -27.78 -7.33
C ARG A 145 -2.22 -26.30 -7.71
N ILE A 146 -1.73 -25.46 -6.81
CA ILE A 146 -1.52 -24.02 -7.05
C ILE A 146 -0.48 -23.82 -8.15
N ALA A 147 0.67 -24.49 -8.05
CA ALA A 147 1.73 -24.42 -9.05
C ALA A 147 1.31 -24.98 -10.42
N GLN A 148 0.46 -26.02 -10.43
CA GLN A 148 -0.14 -26.53 -11.67
C GLN A 148 -0.96 -25.43 -12.38
N LYS A 149 -1.81 -24.71 -11.65
CA LYS A 149 -2.58 -23.60 -12.24
C LYS A 149 -1.66 -22.55 -12.84
N VAL A 150 -0.63 -22.09 -12.13
CA VAL A 150 0.35 -21.14 -12.68
C VAL A 150 0.98 -21.63 -14.00
N GLY A 151 1.28 -22.94 -14.09
CA GLY A 151 1.79 -23.54 -15.32
C GLY A 151 0.77 -23.56 -16.47
N GLU A 152 -0.48 -23.92 -16.19
CA GLU A 152 -1.59 -23.93 -17.16
C GLU A 152 -1.84 -22.52 -17.71
N GLU A 153 -2.06 -21.53 -16.83
CA GLU A 153 -2.33 -20.13 -17.22
C GLU A 153 -1.17 -19.52 -18.00
N GLY A 154 0.07 -19.93 -17.70
CA GLY A 154 1.25 -19.50 -18.44
C GLY A 154 1.28 -20.01 -19.89
N VAL A 155 0.82 -21.25 -20.12
CA VAL A 155 0.67 -21.81 -21.46
C VAL A 155 -0.48 -21.14 -22.20
N GLU A 156 -1.63 -20.96 -21.55
CA GLU A 156 -2.81 -20.32 -22.13
C GLU A 156 -2.52 -18.87 -22.54
N THR A 157 -1.85 -18.10 -21.67
CA THR A 157 -1.34 -16.76 -21.98
C THR A 157 -0.46 -16.75 -23.24
N ALA A 158 0.47 -17.71 -23.36
CA ALA A 158 1.37 -17.79 -24.51
C ALA A 158 0.64 -18.18 -25.81
N LEU A 159 -0.35 -19.07 -25.74
CA LEU A 159 -1.17 -19.47 -26.88
C LEU A 159 -2.06 -18.32 -27.36
N ALA A 160 -2.75 -17.62 -26.44
CA ALA A 160 -3.57 -16.46 -26.75
C ALA A 160 -2.76 -15.36 -27.46
N ALA A 161 -1.54 -15.09 -26.98
CA ALA A 161 -0.62 -14.16 -27.65
C ALA A 161 -0.22 -14.62 -29.06
N THR A 162 0.00 -15.92 -29.26
CA THR A 162 0.39 -16.51 -30.56
C THR A 162 -0.71 -16.32 -31.61
N VAL A 163 -1.97 -16.50 -31.22
CA VAL A 163 -3.14 -16.29 -32.11
C VAL A 163 -3.59 -14.83 -32.19
N ARG A 164 -2.94 -13.93 -31.43
CA ARG A 164 -3.23 -12.48 -31.35
C ARG A 164 -4.63 -12.16 -30.85
N ASP A 165 -5.21 -13.04 -30.03
CA ASP A 165 -6.45 -12.76 -29.33
C ASP A 165 -6.15 -11.89 -28.11
N LYS A 166 -6.47 -10.59 -28.20
CA LYS A 166 -6.20 -9.64 -27.11
C LYS A 166 -7.15 -9.83 -25.92
N ALA A 167 -8.37 -10.28 -26.17
CA ALA A 167 -9.36 -10.44 -25.10
C ALA A 167 -8.97 -11.66 -24.25
N GLU A 168 -8.70 -12.78 -24.92
CA GLU A 168 -8.20 -14.00 -24.27
C GLU A 168 -6.86 -13.73 -23.58
N LEU A 169 -5.89 -13.09 -24.25
CA LEU A 169 -4.60 -12.75 -23.65
C LEU A 169 -4.76 -11.93 -22.35
N THR A 170 -5.71 -10.99 -22.31
CA THR A 170 -5.97 -10.19 -21.11
C THR A 170 -6.57 -11.05 -20.00
N SER A 171 -7.48 -11.97 -20.33
CA SER A 171 -8.10 -12.91 -19.38
C SER A 171 -7.06 -13.86 -18.78
N GLU A 172 -6.31 -14.57 -19.63
CA GLU A 172 -5.29 -15.54 -19.20
C GLU A 172 -4.17 -14.87 -18.41
N SER A 173 -3.80 -13.63 -18.77
CA SER A 173 -2.81 -12.86 -18.00
C SER A 173 -3.34 -12.48 -16.61
N ALA A 174 -4.65 -12.22 -16.48
CA ALA A 174 -5.27 -11.92 -15.19
C ALA A 174 -5.32 -13.18 -14.31
N ASP A 175 -5.67 -14.33 -14.89
CA ASP A 175 -5.67 -15.61 -14.19
C ASP A 175 -4.26 -16.04 -13.79
N LEU A 176 -3.27 -15.86 -14.66
CA LEU A 176 -1.86 -16.08 -14.35
C LEU A 176 -1.41 -15.21 -13.17
N LEU A 177 -1.73 -13.91 -13.21
CA LEU A 177 -1.36 -13.00 -12.12
C LEU A 177 -2.05 -13.39 -10.81
N TYR A 178 -3.34 -13.74 -10.84
CA TYR A 178 -4.08 -14.21 -9.67
C TYR A 178 -3.44 -15.46 -9.06
N HIS A 179 -3.22 -16.50 -9.86
CA HIS A 179 -2.64 -17.76 -9.35
C HIS A 179 -1.18 -17.58 -8.90
N LEU A 180 -0.43 -16.67 -9.52
CA LEU A 180 0.91 -16.31 -9.05
C LEU A 180 0.87 -15.67 -7.66
N LEU A 181 -0.08 -14.76 -7.39
CA LEU A 181 -0.25 -14.18 -6.05
C LEU A 181 -0.57 -15.25 -5.00
N VAL A 182 -1.46 -16.20 -5.33
CA VAL A 182 -1.77 -17.33 -4.44
C VAL A 182 -0.51 -18.18 -4.18
N LEU A 183 0.27 -18.49 -5.22
CA LEU A 183 1.51 -19.27 -5.09
C LEU A 183 2.57 -18.58 -4.24
N LEU A 184 2.75 -17.27 -4.42
CA LEU A 184 3.68 -16.48 -3.61
C LEU A 184 3.27 -16.54 -2.13
N GLN A 185 1.99 -16.28 -1.83
CA GLN A 185 1.50 -16.33 -0.45
C GLN A 185 1.57 -17.74 0.15
N ASP A 186 1.35 -18.80 -0.64
CA ASP A 186 1.54 -20.20 -0.20
C ASP A 186 2.99 -20.44 0.25
N ALA A 187 3.96 -19.93 -0.52
CA ALA A 187 5.40 -20.01 -0.26
C ALA A 187 5.95 -18.96 0.72
N ASP A 188 5.08 -18.26 1.46
CA ASP A 188 5.43 -17.18 2.39
C ASP A 188 6.24 -16.03 1.75
N LEU A 189 5.90 -15.73 0.49
CA LEU A 189 6.37 -14.59 -0.30
C LEU A 189 5.19 -13.65 -0.64
N ASP A 190 5.49 -12.47 -1.18
CA ASP A 190 4.51 -11.51 -1.67
C ASP A 190 4.96 -10.85 -2.99
N LEU A 191 4.05 -10.10 -3.61
CA LEU A 191 4.33 -9.37 -4.84
C LEU A 191 5.42 -8.30 -4.64
N ALA A 192 5.51 -7.70 -3.44
CA ALA A 192 6.51 -6.70 -3.12
C ALA A 192 7.94 -7.27 -3.25
N ALA A 193 8.18 -8.50 -2.77
CA ALA A 193 9.46 -9.19 -2.94
C ALA A 193 9.81 -9.42 -4.43
N VAL A 194 8.82 -9.74 -5.27
CA VAL A 194 9.01 -9.89 -6.72
C VAL A 194 9.34 -8.56 -7.38
N ILE A 195 8.63 -7.48 -7.03
CA ILE A 195 8.87 -6.12 -7.53
C ILE A 195 10.28 -5.66 -7.15
N GLU A 196 10.73 -5.90 -5.93
CA GLU A 196 12.08 -5.54 -5.51
C GLU A 196 13.14 -6.31 -6.31
N LYS A 197 12.89 -7.60 -6.59
CA LYS A 197 13.78 -8.36 -7.47
C LYS A 197 13.82 -7.78 -8.88
N LEU A 198 12.71 -7.31 -9.44
CA LEU A 198 12.67 -6.63 -10.74
C LEU A 198 13.44 -5.30 -10.70
N ARG A 199 13.25 -4.48 -9.66
CA ARG A 199 14.00 -3.21 -9.46
C ARG A 199 15.50 -3.43 -9.43
N SER A 200 15.96 -4.49 -8.77
CA SER A 200 17.39 -4.83 -8.70
C SER A 200 18.05 -5.10 -10.06
N ARG A 201 17.27 -5.49 -11.08
CA ARG A 201 17.73 -5.84 -12.43
C ARG A 201 17.61 -4.71 -13.44
N HIS A 202 16.82 -3.67 -13.15
CA HIS A 202 16.58 -2.55 -14.06
C HIS A 202 17.71 -1.49 -14.05
N ARG A 203 18.79 -1.75 -13.30
CA ARG A 203 19.96 -0.87 -13.26
C ARG A 203 20.78 -0.97 -14.52
#